data_AF-A0A9J6P8X1-F1
#
_entry.id   AF-A0A9J6P8X1-F1
#
_cell.length_a   1.000
_cell.length_b   1.000
_cell.length_c   1.000
_cell.angle_alpha   90.00
_cell.angle_beta   90.00
_cell.angle_gamma   90.00
#
_symmetry.space_group_name_H-M   'P 1'
#
loop_
_entity.id
_entity.type
_entity.pdbx_description
1 polymer ?
#
loop_
_entity_poly.entity_id
_entity_poly.type
_entity_poly.pdbx_seq_one_letter_code
_entity_poly.pdbx_strand_id
1 'polypeptide(L)'
;MHRKRIFFTIALSILIMLLLLFLVYDFDMSLMNLSNVLFFMGTVYFFPGLIIVTGASEIFSSVGYLNRRMFRKNKGDGNDFKTFNDYKEYKHIKSAKYNTKGKGVNILLVGGGYVIISIVISMII
;
A
#
# COMPACT_ATOMS: atom_id res chain seq x y z
N MET A 1 -0.65 19.01 -7.64
CA MET A 1 0.25 18.10 -6.87
C MET A 1 -0.06 16.59 -7.04
N HIS A 2 -1.29 16.18 -7.35
CA HIS A 2 -1.65 14.75 -7.49
C HIS A 2 -1.01 14.01 -8.69
N ARG A 3 -0.88 14.65 -9.86
CA ARG A 3 -0.32 14.00 -11.07
C ARG A 3 1.14 13.56 -10.93
N LYS A 4 1.98 14.38 -10.28
CA LYS A 4 3.40 14.05 -10.04
C LYS A 4 3.57 12.81 -9.14
N ARG A 5 2.65 12.59 -8.19
CA ARG A 5 2.69 11.42 -7.30
C ARG A 5 2.32 10.14 -8.03
N ILE A 6 1.33 10.17 -8.91
CA ILE A 6 0.94 9.00 -9.71
C ILE A 6 2.09 8.60 -10.64
N PHE A 7 2.69 9.57 -11.33
CA PHE A 7 3.86 9.31 -12.17
C PHE A 7 5.02 8.70 -11.39
N PHE A 8 5.30 9.22 -10.20
CA PHE A 8 6.33 8.66 -9.33
C PHE A 8 6.01 7.21 -8.92
N THR A 9 4.76 6.90 -8.55
CA THR A 9 4.35 5.54 -8.21
C THR A 9 4.49 4.59 -9.40
N ILE A 10 4.12 5.02 -10.60
CA ILE A 10 4.27 4.20 -11.82
C ILE A 10 5.75 3.96 -12.13
N ALA A 11 6.58 5.02 -12.13
CA ALA A 11 8.02 4.89 -12.37
C ALA A 11 8.70 3.96 -11.35
N LEU A 12 8.35 4.09 -10.07
CA LEU A 12 8.82 3.20 -9.01
C LEU A 12 8.36 1.76 -9.24
N SER A 13 7.12 1.55 -9.68
CA SER A 13 6.62 0.21 -9.99
C SER A 13 7.37 -0.43 -11.15
N ILE A 14 7.72 0.32 -12.19
CA ILE A 14 8.52 -0.18 -13.32
C ILE A 14 9.92 -0.58 -12.85
N LEU A 15 10.56 0.23 -12.00
CA LEU A 15 11.85 -0.09 -11.42
C LEU A 15 11.81 -1.41 -10.64
N ILE A 16 10.79 -1.60 -9.79
CA ILE A 16 10.62 -2.83 -9.00
C ILE A 16 10.35 -4.03 -9.91
N MET A 17 9.55 -3.87 -10.97
CA MET A 17 9.29 -4.94 -11.94
C MET A 17 10.58 -5.39 -12.65
N LEU A 18 11.41 -4.43 -13.10
CA LEU A 18 12.71 -4.74 -13.70
C LEU A 18 13.64 -5.46 -12.72
N LEU A 19 13.63 -5.05 -11.45
CA LEU A 19 14.44 -5.68 -10.41
C LEU A 19 13.95 -7.10 -10.10
N LEU A 20 12.64 -7.35 -10.10
CA LEU A 20 12.06 -8.69 -9.96
C LEU A 20 12.40 -9.59 -11.16
N LEU A 21 12.29 -9.07 -12.38
CA LEU A 21 12.70 -9.78 -13.59
C LEU A 21 14.18 -10.14 -13.57
N PHE A 22 15.03 -9.22 -13.09
CA PHE A 22 16.46 -9.48 -12.95
C PHE A 22 16.77 -10.55 -11.90
N LEU A 23 16.21 -10.43 -10.69
CA LEU A 23 16.57 -11.31 -9.57
C LEU A 23 15.93 -12.70 -9.63
N VAL A 24 14.73 -12.82 -10.19
CA VAL A 24 13.95 -14.07 -10.15
C VAL A 24 13.97 -14.80 -11.48
N TYR A 25 14.04 -14.06 -12.60
CA TYR A 25 13.86 -14.60 -13.94
C TYR A 25 15.07 -14.36 -14.84
N ASP A 26 16.21 -13.92 -14.31
CA ASP A 26 17.44 -13.66 -15.08
C ASP A 26 17.24 -12.78 -16.33
N PHE A 27 16.36 -11.77 -16.23
CA PHE A 27 15.93 -10.92 -17.35
C PHE A 27 15.22 -11.64 -18.52
N ASP A 28 14.74 -12.87 -18.33
CA ASP A 28 13.89 -13.54 -19.32
C ASP A 28 12.54 -12.82 -19.44
N MET A 29 12.41 -12.07 -20.54
CA MET A 29 11.23 -11.28 -20.92
C MET A 29 10.14 -12.13 -21.59
N SER A 30 10.01 -13.39 -21.21
CA SER A 30 8.88 -14.21 -21.65
C SER A 30 7.55 -13.60 -21.18
N LEU A 31 6.52 -13.75 -22.01
CA LEU A 31 5.16 -13.29 -21.71
C LEU A 31 4.63 -13.85 -20.38
N MET A 32 5.04 -15.07 -20.03
CA MET A 32 4.69 -15.73 -18.77
C MET A 32 5.34 -15.04 -17.57
N ASN A 33 6.65 -14.75 -17.64
CA ASN A 33 7.37 -14.07 -16.56
C ASN A 33 6.85 -12.64 -16.36
N LEU A 34 6.56 -11.94 -17.46
CA LEU A 34 5.95 -10.60 -17.42
C LEU A 34 4.59 -10.64 -16.72
N SER A 35 3.74 -11.61 -17.04
CA SER A 35 2.45 -11.81 -16.37
C SER A 35 2.62 -12.06 -14.88
N ASN A 36 3.53 -12.94 -14.48
CA ASN A 36 3.78 -13.26 -13.08
C ASN A 36 4.24 -12.04 -12.28
N VAL A 37 5.14 -11.23 -12.84
CA VAL A 37 5.63 -10.00 -12.21
C VAL A 37 4.53 -8.94 -12.10
N LEU A 38 3.70 -8.78 -13.14
CA LEU A 38 2.54 -7.89 -13.12
C LEU A 38 1.50 -8.35 -12.08
N PHE A 39 1.25 -9.65 -11.97
CA PHE A 39 0.36 -10.23 -10.98
C PHE A 39 0.84 -9.95 -9.56
N PHE A 40 2.13 -10.19 -9.30
CA PHE A 40 2.75 -9.95 -8.01
C PHE A 40 2.63 -8.47 -7.62
N MET A 41 2.98 -7.57 -8.53
CA MET A 41 2.85 -6.12 -8.29
C MET A 41 1.40 -5.70 -8.07
N GLY A 42 0.48 -6.24 -8.86
CA GLY A 42 -0.95 -6.02 -8.70
C GLY A 42 -1.43 -6.44 -7.31
N THR A 43 -1.04 -7.63 -6.87
CA THR A 43 -1.33 -8.17 -5.53
C THR A 43 -0.80 -7.26 -4.42
N VAL A 44 0.48 -6.86 -4.51
CA VAL A 44 1.16 -6.01 -3.53
C VAL A 44 0.50 -4.64 -3.40
N TYR A 45 -0.08 -4.08 -4.46
CA TYR A 45 -0.84 -2.82 -4.37
C TYR A 45 -2.31 -3.03 -4.01
N PHE A 46 -2.94 -4.08 -4.54
CA PHE A 46 -4.38 -4.32 -4.40
C PHE A 46 -4.78 -4.58 -2.95
N PHE A 47 -4.09 -5.48 -2.25
CA PHE A 47 -4.47 -5.84 -0.87
C PHE A 47 -4.32 -4.68 0.11
N PRO A 48 -3.19 -3.94 0.17
CA PRO A 48 -3.09 -2.74 1.00
C PRO A 48 -4.12 -1.67 0.61
N GLY A 49 -4.38 -1.48 -0.70
CA GLY A 49 -5.43 -0.59 -1.18
C GLY A 49 -6.81 -0.97 -0.61
N LEU A 50 -7.16 -2.24 -0.69
CA LEU A 50 -8.41 -2.80 -0.17
C LEU A 50 -8.53 -2.63 1.35
N ILE A 51 -7.47 -2.91 2.10
CA ILE A 51 -7.43 -2.73 3.56
C ILE A 51 -7.66 -1.25 3.95
N ILE A 52 -7.11 -0.31 3.18
CA ILE A 52 -7.29 1.13 3.43
C ILE A 52 -8.72 1.56 3.10
N VAL A 53 -9.28 1.11 1.97
CA VAL A 53 -10.63 1.49 1.52
C VAL A 53 -11.71 0.94 2.44
N THR A 54 -11.59 -0.33 2.85
CA THR A 54 -12.53 -1.01 3.74
C THR A 54 -12.44 -0.54 5.19
N GLY A 55 -11.39 0.20 5.56
CA GLY A 55 -11.17 0.61 6.94
C GLY A 55 -10.65 -0.52 7.84
N ALA A 56 -10.36 -1.71 7.30
CA ALA A 56 -9.79 -2.84 8.05
C ALA A 56 -8.45 -2.49 8.74
N SER A 57 -7.78 -1.40 8.31
CA SER A 57 -6.64 -0.80 9.03
C SER A 57 -6.93 -0.43 10.50
N GLU A 58 -8.19 -0.33 10.90
CA GLU A 58 -8.58 -0.15 12.31
C GLU A 58 -8.25 -1.36 13.17
N ILE A 59 -8.26 -2.58 12.62
CA ILE A 59 -7.91 -3.81 13.35
C ILE A 59 -6.44 -3.75 13.81
N PHE A 60 -5.58 -3.11 13.00
CA PHE A 60 -4.16 -2.91 13.32
C PHE A 60 -3.90 -1.67 14.21
N SER A 61 -4.94 -0.97 14.69
CA SER A 61 -4.78 0.22 15.55
C SER A 61 -4.09 -0.10 16.88
N SER A 62 -4.33 -1.29 17.45
CA SER A 62 -3.68 -1.78 18.67
C SER A 62 -2.17 -1.96 18.48
N VAL A 63 -1.74 -2.50 17.34
CA VAL A 63 -0.32 -2.62 16.98
C VAL A 63 0.32 -1.23 16.84
N GLY A 64 -0.39 -0.30 16.19
CA GLY A 64 0.06 1.09 16.07
C GLY A 64 0.22 1.80 17.42
N TYR A 65 -0.68 1.56 18.37
CA TYR A 65 -0.59 2.07 19.73
C TYR A 65 0.62 1.49 20.48
N LEU A 66 0.80 0.16 20.44
CA LEU A 66 1.93 -0.52 21.08
C LEU A 66 3.27 -0.07 20.50
N ASN A 67 3.38 0.00 19.17
CA ASN A 67 4.58 0.49 18.50
C ASN A 67 4.89 1.94 18.91
N ARG A 68 3.87 2.81 18.94
CA ARG A 68 4.03 4.19 19.38
C ARG A 68 4.43 4.30 20.84
N ARG A 69 3.97 3.38 21.70
CA ARG A 69 4.31 3.33 23.13
C ARG A 69 5.72 2.79 23.37
N MET A 70 6.16 1.78 22.62
CA MET A 70 7.50 1.20 22.76
C MET A 70 8.61 2.10 22.18
N PHE A 71 8.35 2.78 21.06
CA PHE A 71 9.36 3.56 20.35
C PHE A 71 9.31 5.07 20.60
N ARG A 72 8.30 5.61 21.31
CA ARG A 72 8.36 6.98 21.86
C ARG A 72 9.12 6.98 23.18
N LYS A 73 10.44 6.77 23.12
CA LYS A 73 11.34 7.29 24.15
C LYS A 73 11.62 8.76 23.83
N ASN A 74 11.21 9.66 24.73
CA ASN A 74 11.75 11.02 24.90
C ASN A 74 11.40 12.14 23.90
N LYS A 75 10.13 12.33 23.52
CA LYS A 75 9.71 13.65 23.00
C LYS A 75 8.45 14.14 23.73
N GLY A 76 8.63 15.16 24.56
CA GLY A 76 7.62 15.90 25.33
C GLY A 76 6.64 16.68 24.44
N ASP A 77 6.10 15.99 23.44
CA ASP A 77 5.05 16.45 22.56
C ASP A 77 3.76 15.94 23.19
N GLY A 78 3.13 16.80 24.00
CA GLY A 78 2.17 16.58 25.12
C GLY A 78 0.89 15.74 24.87
N ASN A 79 0.98 14.71 24.04
CA ASN A 79 -0.03 13.69 23.78
C ASN A 79 0.56 12.32 24.10
N ASP A 80 0.94 12.11 25.36
CA ASP A 80 1.10 10.77 25.92
C ASP A 80 -0.30 10.22 26.18
N PHE A 81 -0.83 9.50 25.20
CA PHE A 81 -2.11 8.82 25.31
C PHE A 81 -2.03 7.81 26.46
N LYS A 82 -2.57 8.19 27.63
CA LYS A 82 -2.59 7.34 28.83
C LYS A 82 -3.37 6.06 28.57
N THR A 83 -4.43 6.17 27.76
CA THR A 83 -5.32 5.05 27.45
C THR A 83 -5.40 4.82 25.93
N PHE A 84 -5.69 3.57 25.54
CA PHE A 84 -5.96 3.23 24.14
C PHE A 84 -7.15 4.00 23.56
N ASN A 85 -8.15 4.35 24.37
CA ASN A 85 -9.29 5.14 23.95
C ASN A 85 -8.89 6.54 23.47
N ASP A 86 -8.04 7.25 24.22
CA ASP A 86 -7.53 8.58 23.83
C ASP A 86 -6.80 8.51 22.48
N TYR A 87 -6.06 7.43 22.25
CA TYR A 87 -5.36 7.18 20.98
C TYR A 87 -6.35 6.92 19.83
N LYS A 88 -7.42 6.16 20.09
CA LYS A 88 -8.47 5.87 19.10
C LYS A 88 -9.22 7.13 18.70
N GLU A 89 -9.58 7.97 19.66
CA GLU A 89 -10.25 9.26 19.44
C GLU A 89 -9.36 10.22 18.62
N TYR A 90 -8.08 10.36 18.99
CA TYR A 90 -7.11 11.12 18.19
C TYR A 90 -6.99 10.59 16.74
N LYS A 91 -6.95 9.26 16.56
CA LYS A 91 -6.87 8.66 15.23
C LYS A 91 -8.12 8.97 14.42
N HIS A 92 -9.30 8.92 15.03
CA HIS A 92 -10.58 9.21 14.38
C HIS A 92 -10.69 10.67 13.90
N ILE A 93 -10.30 11.63 14.76
CA ILE A 93 -10.27 13.05 14.41
C ILE A 93 -9.26 13.31 13.29
N LYS A 94 -8.09 12.65 13.34
CA LYS A 94 -7.06 12.78 12.31
C LYS A 94 -7.47 12.16 10.97
N SER A 95 -8.15 11.02 10.98
CA SER A 95 -8.68 10.38 9.76
C SER A 95 -9.85 11.14 9.16
N ALA A 96 -10.66 11.85 9.96
CA ALA A 96 -11.67 12.76 9.43
C ALA A 96 -11.04 13.97 8.73
N LYS A 97 -9.90 14.46 9.24
CA LYS A 97 -9.16 15.60 8.67
C LYS A 97 -8.33 15.24 7.42
N TYR A 98 -7.87 14.00 7.29
CA TYR A 98 -7.11 13.54 6.12
C TYR A 98 -7.95 12.62 5.25
N ASN A 99 -8.13 12.96 3.96
CA ASN A 99 -8.79 12.10 2.98
C ASN A 99 -7.93 10.84 2.63
N THR A 100 -7.76 9.95 3.60
CA THR A 100 -7.03 8.67 3.48
C THR A 100 -7.81 7.67 2.64
N LYS A 101 -9.15 7.71 2.69
CA LYS A 101 -10.00 6.87 1.82
C LYS A 101 -9.72 7.12 0.34
N GLY A 102 -9.63 8.39 -0.08
CA GLY A 102 -9.31 8.74 -1.48
C GLY A 102 -7.93 8.26 -1.95
N LYS A 103 -6.95 8.15 -1.03
CA LYS A 103 -5.63 7.57 -1.36
C LYS A 103 -5.69 6.05 -1.52
N GLY A 104 -6.46 5.37 -0.68
CA GLY A 104 -6.67 3.93 -0.76
C GLY A 104 -7.30 3.50 -2.08
N VAL A 105 -8.30 4.26 -2.55
CA VAL A 105 -8.98 3.98 -3.84
C VAL A 105 -8.00 4.03 -5.01
N ASN A 106 -7.12 5.03 -5.06
CA ASN A 106 -6.13 5.13 -6.14
C ASN A 106 -5.17 3.94 -6.16
N ILE A 107 -4.69 3.51 -4.98
CA ILE A 107 -3.79 2.36 -4.86
C ILE A 107 -4.52 1.07 -5.26
N LEU A 108 -5.78 0.92 -4.85
CA LEU A 108 -6.62 -0.22 -5.23
C LEU A 108 -6.85 -0.28 -6.74
N LEU A 109 -7.16 0.85 -7.38
CA LEU A 109 -7.36 0.91 -8.83
C LEU A 109 -6.08 0.56 -9.61
N VAL A 110 -4.93 1.07 -9.18
CA VAL A 110 -3.64 0.73 -9.80
C VAL A 110 -3.33 -0.77 -9.63
N GLY A 111 -3.49 -1.30 -8.42
CA GLY A 111 -3.27 -2.73 -8.15
C GLY A 111 -4.24 -3.62 -8.93
N GLY A 112 -5.53 -3.28 -8.93
CA GLY A 112 -6.55 -4.00 -9.68
C GLY A 112 -6.29 -3.97 -11.19
N GLY A 113 -5.84 -2.84 -11.73
CA GLY A 113 -5.43 -2.73 -13.14
C GLY A 113 -4.30 -3.70 -13.49
N TYR A 114 -3.26 -3.78 -12.66
CA TYR A 114 -2.16 -4.73 -12.85
C TYR A 114 -2.62 -6.20 -12.81
N VAL A 115 -3.49 -6.55 -11.85
CA VAL A 115 -4.06 -7.90 -11.76
C VAL A 115 -4.88 -8.23 -13.02
N ILE A 116 -5.75 -7.33 -13.47
CA ILE A 116 -6.57 -7.55 -14.67
C ILE A 116 -5.67 -7.73 -15.90
N ILE A 117 -4.68 -6.87 -16.09
CA ILE A 117 -3.74 -6.97 -17.22
C ILE A 117 -3.01 -8.31 -17.19
N SER A 118 -2.53 -8.73 -16.02
CA SER A 118 -1.86 -10.03 -15.87
C SER A 118 -2.79 -11.19 -16.23
N ILE A 119 -4.04 -11.19 -15.75
CA ILE A 119 -5.02 -12.22 -16.10
C ILE A 119 -5.26 -12.26 -17.60
N VAL A 120 -5.41 -11.10 -18.25
CA VAL A 120 -5.61 -11.01 -19.71
C VAL A 120 -4.41 -11.59 -20.46
N ILE A 121 -3.18 -11.25 -20.05
CA ILE A 121 -1.96 -11.81 -20.65
C ILE A 121 -1.93 -13.33 -20.45
N SER A 122 -2.26 -13.80 -19.26
CA SER A 122 -2.30 -15.23 -18.95
C SER A 122 -3.35 -16.01 -19.73
N MET A 123 -4.38 -15.36 -20.27
CA MET A 123 -5.39 -16.02 -21.13
C MET A 123 -4.92 -16.17 -22.59
N ILE A 124 -3.91 -15.39 -22.99
CA ILE A 124 -3.39 -15.37 -24.37
C ILE A 124 -2.23 -16.36 -24.55
N ILE A 125 -1.54 -16.69 -23.46
CA ILE A 125 -0.44 -17.68 -23.40
C ILE A 125 -1.02 -19.07 -23.20
#